data_AF-A0A0N0LIA3-F1
#
_entry.id   AF-A0A0N0LIA3-F1
#
_cell.length_a   1.000
_cell.length_b   1.000
_cell.length_c   1.000
_cell.angle_alpha   90.00
_cell.angle_beta   90.00
_cell.angle_gamma   90.00
#
_symmetry.space_group_name_H-M   'P 1'
#
loop_
_entity.id
_entity.type
_entity.pdbx_description
1 polymer ?
#
loop_
_entity_poly.entity_id
_entity_poly.type
_entity_poly.pdbx_seq_one_letter_code
_entity_poly.pdbx_strand_id
1 'polypeptide(L)' 'MKPEMKKCDECESDYFVAKSPMASLCPECAHILYNYPNCSHIFENNRCIICYWDGKTSEYIESLKKKQNKDLLL' A
#
# COMPACT_ATOMS: atom_id res chain seq x y z
N MET A 1 -14.42 -6.33 -17.78
CA MET A 1 -14.39 -7.08 -16.50
C MET A 1 -13.99 -6.11 -15.40
N LYS A 2 -14.68 -6.06 -14.26
CA LYS A 2 -14.29 -5.18 -13.14
C LYS A 2 -13.16 -5.87 -12.35
N PRO A 3 -12.09 -5.16 -11.94
CA PRO A 3 -11.05 -5.75 -11.11
C PRO A 3 -11.60 -6.18 -9.75
N GLU A 4 -11.13 -7.33 -9.25
CA GLU A 4 -11.43 -7.78 -7.89
C GLU A 4 -10.81 -6.82 -6.87
N MET A 5 -11.62 -6.40 -5.90
CA MET A 5 -11.22 -5.49 -4.84
C MET A 5 -11.33 -6.15 -3.48
N LYS A 6 -10.38 -5.85 -2.59
CA LYS A 6 -10.41 -6.24 -1.18
C LYS A 6 -10.00 -5.08 -0.29
N LYS A 7 -10.34 -5.17 0.99
CA LYS A 7 -9.78 -4.32 2.04
C LYS A 7 -8.45 -4.88 2.49
N CYS A 8 -7.47 -4.00 2.69
CA CYS A 8 -6.18 -4.35 3.27
C CYS A 8 -6.37 -4.70 4.75
N ASP A 9 -5.85 -5.85 5.18
CA ASP A 9 -5.94 -6.30 6.58
C ASP A 9 -5.13 -5.40 7.54
N GLU A 10 -4.17 -4.62 7.03
CA GLU A 10 -3.32 -3.74 7.83
C GLU A 10 -3.86 -2.29 7.92
N CYS A 11 -4.27 -1.69 6.80
CA CYS A 11 -4.63 -0.26 6.74
C CYS A 11 -6.09 0.01 6.32
N GLU A 12 -6.91 -1.03 6.15
CA GLU A 12 -8.32 -0.98 5.79
C GLU A 12 -8.67 -0.30 4.45
N SER A 13 -7.66 0.15 3.72
CA SER A 13 -7.78 0.72 2.39
C SER A 13 -8.26 -0.33 1.38
N ASP A 14 -9.14 0.06 0.47
CA ASP A 14 -9.50 -0.81 -0.65
C ASP A 14 -8.37 -0.84 -1.68
N TYR A 15 -8.13 -1.99 -2.30
CA TYR A 15 -7.13 -2.14 -3.36
C TYR A 15 -7.54 -3.21 -4.38
N PHE A 16 -6.94 -3.15 -5.57
CA PHE A 16 -7.09 -4.20 -6.58
C PHE A 16 -6.19 -5.39 -6.26
N VAL A 17 -6.79 -6.58 -6.06
CA VAL A 17 -6.06 -7.79 -5.66
C VAL A 17 -4.95 -8.15 -6.64
N ALA A 18 -5.22 -8.04 -7.94
CA ALA A 18 -4.26 -8.31 -9.02
C ALA A 18 -3.05 -7.36 -9.05
N LYS A 19 -3.05 -6.29 -8.25
CA LYS A 19 -1.98 -5.28 -8.18
C LYS A 19 -1.13 -5.42 -6.92
N SER A 20 -1.48 -6.34 -6.02
CA SER A 20 -0.68 -6.65 -4.85
C SER A 20 -0.04 -8.04 -4.99
N PRO A 21 1.22 -8.19 -4.55
CA PRO A 21 1.84 -9.51 -4.42
C PRO A 21 1.25 -10.34 -3.27
N MET A 22 0.45 -9.74 -2.38
CA MET A 22 -0.20 -10.41 -1.26
C MET A 22 -1.72 -10.23 -1.33
N ALA A 23 -2.46 -11.34 -1.28
CA ALA A 23 -3.92 -11.34 -1.43
C ALA A 23 -4.71 -10.70 -0.27
N SER A 24 -4.03 -10.32 0.81
CA SER A 24 -4.59 -9.73 2.04
C SER A 24 -4.08 -8.30 2.32
N LEU A 25 -3.07 -7.82 1.58
CA LEU A 25 -2.45 -6.52 1.84
C LEU A 25 -2.45 -5.66 0.58
N CYS A 26 -2.63 -4.35 0.72
CA CYS A 26 -2.41 -3.43 -0.39
C CYS A 26 -0.91 -3.36 -0.75
N PRO A 27 -0.55 -2.90 -1.97
CA PRO A 27 0.85 -2.84 -2.40
C PRO A 27 1.76 -2.04 -1.46
N GLU A 28 1.23 -0.97 -0.85
CA GLU A 28 1.98 -0.15 0.10
C GLU A 28 2.35 -0.94 1.37
N CYS A 29 1.38 -1.62 1.99
CA CYS A 29 1.65 -2.39 3.22
C CYS A 29 2.52 -3.62 2.93
N ALA A 30 2.31 -4.30 1.80
CA ALA A 30 3.15 -5.42 1.38
C ALA A 30 4.61 -4.98 1.15
N HIS A 31 4.83 -3.80 0.58
CA HIS A 31 6.16 -3.23 0.43
C HIS A 31 6.81 -2.93 1.78
N ILE A 32 6.11 -2.25 2.69
CA ILE A 32 6.72 -1.80 3.95
C ILE A 32 6.99 -2.96 4.91
N LEU A 33 6.10 -3.95 4.98
CA LEU A 33 6.21 -5.08 5.91
C LEU A 33 7.16 -6.17 5.41
N TYR A 34 7.21 -6.41 4.10
CA TYR A 34 7.89 -7.58 3.51
C TYR A 34 8.84 -7.24 2.36
N ASN A 35 9.03 -5.95 2.07
CA ASN A 35 9.94 -5.45 1.03
C ASN A 35 9.60 -5.95 -0.39
N TYR A 36 8.33 -6.26 -0.66
CA TYR A 36 7.86 -6.55 -2.02
C TYR A 36 7.92 -5.30 -2.92
N PRO A 37 7.90 -5.44 -4.26
CA PRO A 37 7.78 -4.30 -5.17
C PRO A 37 6.52 -3.47 -4.86
N ASN A 38 6.70 -2.15 -4.70
CA ASN A 38 5.59 -1.24 -4.48
C ASN A 38 4.95 -0.80 -5.81
N CYS A 39 3.71 -0.32 -5.72
CA CYS A 39 3.07 0.43 -6.79
C CYS A 39 3.70 1.83 -6.88
N SER A 40 3.85 2.38 -8.08
CA SER A 40 4.37 3.73 -8.31
C SER A 40 3.38 4.86 -7.99
N HIS A 41 2.24 4.50 -7.38
CA HIS A 41 1.13 5.33 -6.94
C HIS A 41 0.88 6.62 -7.73
N ILE A 42 -0.05 6.56 -8.69
CA ILE A 42 -0.58 7.75 -9.38
C ILE A 42 -2.00 8.02 -8.85
N PHE A 43 -2.23 9.18 -8.24
CA PHE A 43 -3.50 9.52 -7.58
C PHE A 43 -4.42 10.37 -8.45
N GLU A 44 -5.70 10.00 -8.51
CA GLU A 44 -6.80 10.79 -9.06
C GLU A 44 -8.04 10.57 -8.17
N ASN A 45 -8.75 11.62 -7.80
CA ASN A 45 -9.92 11.55 -6.89
C ASN A 45 -9.65 10.79 -5.57
N ASN A 46 -8.51 11.06 -4.92
CA ASN A 46 -8.06 10.44 -3.66
C ASN A 46 -7.87 8.91 -3.72
N ARG A 47 -7.75 8.33 -4.91
CA ARG A 47 -7.45 6.91 -5.11
C ARG A 47 -6.30 6.76 -6.09
N CYS A 48 -5.45 5.78 -5.86
CA CYS A 48 -4.45 5.40 -6.83
C CYS A 48 -5.15 4.76 -8.05
N ILE A 49 -4.97 5.30 -9.26
CA ILE A 49 -5.59 4.73 -10.47
C ILE A 49 -5.02 3.35 -10.84
N ILE A 50 -3.84 3.01 -10.33
CA ILE A 50 -3.17 1.73 -10.62
C ILE A 50 -3.63 0.64 -9.67
N CYS A 51 -3.62 0.87 -8.35
CA CYS A 51 -3.88 -0.15 -7.33
C CYS A 51 -5.09 0.12 -6.45
N TYR A 52 -5.76 1.26 -6.62
CA TYR A 52 -6.95 1.72 -5.88
C TYR A 52 -6.76 2.07 -4.40
N TRP A 53 -5.52 1.96 -3.90
CA TRP A 53 -5.14 2.43 -2.57
C TRP A 53 -5.51 3.91 -2.39
N ASP A 54 -6.10 4.26 -1.24
CA ASP A 54 -6.56 5.61 -0.90
C ASP A 54 -5.53 6.45 -0.13
N GLY A 55 -4.29 5.95 0.01
CA GLY A 55 -3.24 6.61 0.78
C GLY A 55 -3.27 6.31 2.28
N LYS A 56 -4.27 5.57 2.79
CA LYS A 56 -4.33 5.22 4.22
C LYS A 56 -3.23 4.25 4.63
N THR A 57 -2.74 4.48 5.83
CA THR A 57 -1.76 3.67 6.54
C THR A 57 -2.19 3.52 8.00
N SER A 58 -1.80 2.42 8.64
CA SER A 58 -1.94 2.26 10.08
C SER A 58 -0.85 3.06 10.82
N GLU A 59 -1.04 3.29 12.11
CA GLU A 59 0.00 3.90 12.97
C GLU A 59 1.30 3.09 12.94
N TYR A 60 1.19 1.76 12.87
CA TYR A 60 2.34 0.87 12.81
C TYR A 60 3.13 1.07 11.50
N ILE A 61 2.45 1.07 10.35
CA ILE A 61 3.06 1.33 9.04
C ILE A 61 3.74 2.71 9.00
N GLU A 62 3.09 3.74 9.53
CA GLU A 62 3.69 5.08 9.62
C GLU A 62 4.96 5.10 10.49
N SER A 63 4.98 4.33 11.58
CA SER A 63 6.17 4.21 12.43
C SER A 63 7.35 3.56 11.70
N LEU A 64 7.09 2.57 10.84
CA LEU A 64 8.12 1.89 10.04
C LEU A 64 8.68 2.81 8.95
N LYS A 65 7.81 3.52 8.21
CA LYS A 65 8.22 4.53 7.22
C LYS A 65 9.18 5.57 7.81
N LYS A 66 8.84 6.08 9.00
CA LYS A 66 9.68 7.06 9.71
C LYS A 66 11.05 6.52 10.11
N LYS A 67 11.17 5.21 10.40
CA LYS A 67 12.45 4.56 10.69
C LYS A 67 13.28 4.40 9.42
N GLN A 68 12.69 3.83 8.37
CA GLN A 68 13.37 3.64 7.07
C GLN A 68 13.90 4.96 6.49
N ASN A 69 13.14 6.05 6.60
CA ASN A 69 13.61 7.37 6.15
C ASN A 69 14.78 7.93 6.96
N LYS A 70 14.92 7.55 8.25
CA LYS A 70 16.07 7.97 9.07
C LYS A 70 17.34 7.21 8.67
N ASP A 71 17.20 5.94 8.32
CA ASP A 71 18.32 5.11 7.87
C ASP A 71 18.88 5.56 6.50
N LEU A 72 18.08 6.28 5.69
CA LEU A 72 18.53 6.93 4.45
C LEU A 72 19.19 8.31 4.65
N LEU A 73 19.14 8.88 5.87
CA LEU A 73 19.70 10.20 6.22
C LEU A 73 21.00 10.11 7.04
N LEU A 74 21.54 8.89 7.20
CA LEU A 74 22.82 8.59 7.83
C LEU A 74 23.85 8.19 6.77
#